data_AF-A0A7S2T772-F1
#
_entry.id   AF-A0A7S2T772-F1
#
_cell.length_a   1.000
_cell.length_b   1.000
_cell.length_c   1.000
_cell.angle_alpha   90.00
_cell.angle_beta   90.00
_cell.angle_gamma   90.00
#
_symmetry.space_group_name_H-M   'P 1'
#
loop_
_entity.id
_entity.type
_entity.pdbx_description
1 polymer ?
#
loop_
_entity_poly.entity_id
_entity_poly.type
_entity_poly.pdbx_seq_one_letter_code
_entity_poly.pdbx_strand_id
1 'polypeptide(L)'
;MGTSLPSPSPLPCEEVRVVSLLPSLTEIVAQLGKGEQLVGITHECDFPPDVVMGKKVVTESFVDPKASQREINDRVVESLAQNNSLYALREGAFRDARPTHVLTQSLCDVCAVNFEQVKSKCSRLLADDPYKLLSVEPQTLRDDA
;
A
#
# COMPACT_ATOMS: atom_id res chain seq x y z
N MET A 1 -13.43 12.64 -32.76
CA MET A 1 -13.16 13.66 -31.73
C MET A 1 -12.61 12.94 -30.51
N GLY A 2 -11.28 12.76 -30.46
CA GLY A 2 -10.62 12.08 -29.36
C GLY A 2 -10.20 13.09 -28.31
N THR A 3 -10.80 13.04 -27.13
CA THR A 3 -10.37 13.83 -25.97
C THR A 3 -9.07 13.20 -25.44
N SER A 4 -7.95 13.78 -25.86
CA SER A 4 -6.63 13.56 -25.27
C SER A 4 -6.71 13.89 -23.78
N LEU A 5 -6.51 12.90 -22.91
CA LEU A 5 -6.23 13.15 -21.50
C LEU A 5 -4.91 13.95 -21.40
N PRO A 6 -4.83 14.95 -20.51
CA PRO A 6 -3.59 15.70 -20.32
C PRO A 6 -2.51 14.76 -19.77
N SER A 7 -1.34 14.76 -20.43
CA SER A 7 -0.16 14.09 -19.92
C SER A 7 0.26 14.74 -18.59
N PRO A 8 0.61 13.95 -17.56
CA PRO A 8 1.05 14.52 -16.29
C PRO A 8 2.37 15.26 -16.50
N SER A 9 2.41 16.53 -16.13
CA SER A 9 3.63 17.32 -16.11
C SER A 9 4.66 16.68 -15.17
N PRO A 10 5.97 16.72 -15.51
CA PRO A 10 6.99 16.23 -14.60
C PRO A 10 7.04 17.17 -13.39
N LEU A 11 6.68 16.63 -12.22
CA LEU A 11 6.95 17.29 -10.94
C LEU A 11 8.46 17.56 -10.83
N PRO A 12 8.89 18.66 -10.19
CA PRO A 12 10.30 18.90 -9.89
C PRO A 12 10.87 17.65 -9.19
N CYS A 13 12.16 17.36 -9.40
CA CYS A 13 12.85 16.13 -8.96
C CYS A 13 12.75 15.93 -7.42
N GLU A 14 11.59 15.53 -6.95
CA GLU A 14 11.33 15.16 -5.58
C GLU A 14 11.89 13.76 -5.39
N GLU A 15 12.77 13.65 -4.40
CA GLU A 15 13.31 12.38 -3.94
C GLU A 15 12.18 11.35 -3.79
N VAL A 16 12.29 10.24 -4.53
CA VAL A 16 11.28 9.19 -4.54
C VAL A 16 11.27 8.48 -3.18
N ARG A 17 10.18 8.69 -2.44
CA ARG A 17 9.86 8.04 -1.16
C ARG A 17 8.63 7.17 -1.33
N VAL A 18 8.81 5.86 -1.29
CA VAL A 18 7.80 4.84 -1.59
C VAL A 18 7.26 4.23 -0.31
N VAL A 19 5.94 4.23 -0.17
CA VAL A 19 5.22 3.38 0.78
C VAL A 19 4.62 2.21 0.02
N SER A 20 4.92 0.99 0.46
CA SER A 20 4.31 -0.24 -0.06
C SER A 20 3.26 -0.76 0.90
N LEU A 21 2.03 -0.94 0.42
CA LEU A 21 0.91 -1.47 1.20
C LEU A 21 0.68 -2.97 1.01
N LEU A 22 1.64 -3.67 0.38
CA LEU A 22 1.65 -5.13 0.27
C LEU A 22 3.08 -5.70 0.42
N PRO A 23 3.26 -6.87 1.06
CA PRO A 23 4.55 -7.57 1.10
C PRO A 23 5.15 -7.82 -0.29
N SER A 24 4.35 -8.36 -1.21
CA SER A 24 4.80 -8.64 -2.59
C SER A 24 5.32 -7.40 -3.33
N LEU A 25 4.66 -6.24 -3.17
CA LEU A 25 5.11 -4.98 -3.75
C LEU A 25 6.41 -4.47 -3.11
N THR A 26 6.60 -4.73 -1.81
CA THR A 26 7.85 -4.43 -1.10
C THR A 26 9.00 -5.24 -1.71
N GLU A 27 8.78 -6.54 -1.92
CA GLU A 27 9.76 -7.43 -2.53
C GLU A 27 10.08 -7.04 -3.98
N ILE A 28 9.07 -6.66 -4.77
CA ILE A 28 9.28 -6.18 -6.14
C ILE A 28 10.16 -4.93 -6.16
N VAL A 29 9.88 -3.95 -5.30
CA VAL A 29 10.71 -2.72 -5.21
C VAL A 29 12.14 -3.05 -4.79
N ALA A 30 12.32 -4.00 -3.88
CA ALA A 30 13.65 -4.49 -3.50
C ALA A 30 14.39 -5.14 -4.68
N GLN A 31 13.73 -6.04 -5.42
CA GLN A 31 14.30 -6.75 -6.57
C GLN A 31 14.65 -5.81 -7.74
N LEU A 32 13.94 -4.69 -7.89
CA LEU A 32 14.27 -3.64 -8.85
C LEU A 32 15.48 -2.77 -8.44
N GLY A 33 16.14 -3.08 -7.31
CA GLY A 33 17.27 -2.31 -6.79
C GLY A 33 16.85 -0.94 -6.24
N LYS A 34 15.59 -0.79 -5.80
CA LYS A 34 15.01 0.46 -5.29
C LYS A 34 14.65 0.39 -3.81
N GLY A 35 15.15 -0.59 -3.06
CA GLY A 35 14.88 -0.76 -1.63
C GLY A 35 15.20 0.46 -0.76
N GLU A 36 16.19 1.27 -1.14
CA GLU A 36 16.52 2.53 -0.45
C GLU A 36 15.39 3.56 -0.50
N GLN A 37 14.56 3.52 -1.56
CA GLN A 37 13.42 4.42 -1.74
C GLN A 37 12.22 4.01 -0.88
N LEU A 38 12.20 2.78 -0.34
CA LEU A 38 11.14 2.36 0.58
C LEU A 38 11.28 3.13 1.90
N VAL A 39 10.22 3.83 2.28
CA VAL A 39 10.13 4.57 3.55
C VAL A 39 9.04 4.01 4.47
N GLY A 40 8.11 3.22 3.92
CA GLY A 40 7.12 2.51 4.70
C GLY A 40 6.68 1.19 4.07
N ILE A 41 6.39 0.23 4.93
CA ILE A 41 6.07 -1.17 4.62
C ILE A 41 4.88 -1.64 5.46
N THR A 42 4.31 -2.78 5.10
CA THR A 42 3.26 -3.40 5.91
C THR A 42 3.80 -4.08 7.16
N HIS A 43 2.92 -4.39 8.11
CA HIS A 43 3.25 -5.19 9.30
C HIS A 43 3.64 -6.64 9.00
N GLU A 44 3.34 -7.14 7.79
CA GLU A 44 3.65 -8.52 7.38
C GLU A 44 4.96 -8.61 6.59
N CYS A 45 5.59 -7.48 6.25
CA CYS A 45 6.84 -7.49 5.50
C CYS A 45 8.00 -8.01 6.37
N ASP A 46 8.55 -9.16 6.01
CA ASP A 46 9.71 -9.80 6.66
C ASP A 46 10.89 -10.05 5.70
N PHE A 47 10.69 -9.85 4.39
CA PHE A 47 11.68 -10.10 3.34
C PHE A 47 11.77 -8.96 2.29
N PRO A 48 12.97 -8.70 1.73
CA PRO A 48 14.27 -9.17 2.21
C PRO A 48 14.71 -8.41 3.48
N PRO A 49 15.29 -9.09 4.50
CA PRO A 49 15.51 -8.52 5.83
C PRO A 49 16.31 -7.22 5.85
N ASP A 50 17.33 -7.12 5.01
CA ASP A 50 18.19 -5.95 4.86
C ASP A 50 17.44 -4.73 4.32
N VAL A 51 16.44 -4.93 3.46
CA VAL A 51 15.62 -3.85 2.90
C VAL A 51 14.51 -3.43 3.86
N VAL A 52 13.85 -4.37 4.54
CA VAL A 52 12.73 -4.05 5.44
C VAL A 52 13.20 -3.49 6.79
N MET A 53 14.43 -3.78 7.20
CA MET A 53 14.99 -3.30 8.45
C MET A 53 15.05 -1.77 8.50
N GLY A 54 14.52 -1.20 9.58
CA GLY A 54 14.50 0.25 9.80
C GLY A 54 13.42 1.01 9.02
N LYS A 55 12.61 0.35 8.18
CA LYS A 55 11.49 0.99 7.48
C LYS A 55 10.30 1.18 8.43
N LYS A 56 9.47 2.21 8.19
CA LYS A 56 8.27 2.46 9.01
C LYS A 56 7.20 1.42 8.71
N VAL A 57 6.70 0.73 9.74
CA VAL A 57 5.52 -0.12 9.59
C VAL A 57 4.27 0.76 9.58
N VAL A 58 3.64 0.88 8.42
CA VAL A 58 2.51 1.80 8.19
C VAL A 58 1.14 1.13 8.22
N THR A 59 1.07 -0.19 8.37
CA THR A 59 -0.20 -0.90 8.55
C THR A 59 -0.27 -1.65 9.87
N GLU A 60 -1.47 -2.04 10.25
CA GLU A 60 -1.74 -2.96 11.36
C GLU A 60 -2.90 -3.88 11.01
N SER A 61 -2.96 -5.03 11.69
CA SER A 61 -4.03 -6.01 11.57
C SER A 61 -4.96 -5.96 12.77
N PHE A 62 -6.26 -6.05 12.51
CA PHE A 62 -7.29 -6.26 13.52
C PHE A 62 -7.56 -7.76 13.76
N VAL A 63 -6.87 -8.65 13.05
CA VAL A 63 -6.97 -10.10 13.23
C VAL A 63 -6.06 -10.52 14.38
N ASP A 64 -6.62 -11.26 15.34
CA ASP A 64 -5.81 -11.86 16.39
C ASP A 64 -5.02 -13.05 15.79
N PRO A 65 -3.67 -13.05 15.85
CA PRO A 65 -2.86 -14.16 15.34
C PRO A 65 -3.12 -15.50 16.04
N LYS A 66 -3.80 -15.49 17.20
CA LYS A 66 -4.20 -16.71 17.92
C LYS A 66 -5.63 -17.15 17.63
N ALA A 67 -6.38 -16.41 16.81
CA ALA A 67 -7.74 -16.76 16.44
C ALA A 67 -7.78 -18.08 15.64
N SER A 68 -8.83 -18.84 15.86
CA SER A 68 -9.13 -20.01 15.03
C SER A 68 -9.52 -19.61 13.61
N GLN A 69 -9.38 -20.53 12.66
CA GLN A 69 -9.76 -20.30 11.27
C GLN A 69 -11.24 -19.88 11.12
N ARG A 70 -12.13 -20.42 11.98
CA ARG A 70 -13.54 -20.04 11.99
C ARG A 70 -13.71 -18.58 12.39
N GLU A 71 -13.08 -18.16 13.47
CA GLU A 71 -13.14 -16.77 13.94
C GLU A 71 -12.55 -15.79 12.93
N ILE A 72 -11.47 -16.17 12.24
CA ILE A 72 -10.90 -15.38 11.14
C ILE A 72 -11.90 -15.25 10.00
N ASN A 73 -12.50 -16.36 9.56
CA ASN A 73 -13.51 -16.36 8.51
C ASN A 73 -14.73 -15.50 8.87
N ASP A 74 -15.21 -15.59 10.10
CA ASP A 74 -16.34 -14.79 10.58
C ASP A 74 -16.02 -13.29 10.49
N ARG A 75 -14.81 -12.88 10.89
CA ARG A 75 -14.33 -11.50 10.72
C ARG A 75 -14.23 -11.08 9.25
N VAL A 76 -13.74 -11.95 8.37
CA VAL A 76 -13.69 -11.68 6.91
C VAL A 76 -15.10 -11.39 6.39
N VAL A 77 -16.09 -12.23 6.75
CA VAL A 77 -17.48 -12.07 6.32
C VAL A 77 -18.09 -10.79 6.86
N GLU A 78 -17.86 -10.46 8.14
CA GLU A 78 -18.31 -9.20 8.74
C GLU A 78 -17.69 -7.98 8.06
N SER A 79 -16.37 -8.02 7.81
CA SER A 79 -15.63 -6.98 7.10
C SER A 79 -16.19 -6.73 5.70
N LEU A 80 -16.47 -7.79 4.93
CA LEU A 80 -17.11 -7.68 3.61
C LEU A 80 -18.50 -7.03 3.70
N ALA A 81 -19.31 -7.44 4.68
CA ALA A 81 -20.66 -6.90 4.85
C ALA A 81 -20.67 -5.40 5.21
N GLN A 82 -19.64 -4.93 5.91
CA GLN A 82 -19.49 -3.55 6.35
C GLN A 82 -18.60 -2.69 5.45
N ASN A 83 -18.05 -3.25 4.37
CA ASN A 83 -17.03 -2.63 3.53
C ASN A 83 -15.82 -2.10 4.34
N ASN A 84 -15.46 -2.83 5.39
CA ASN A 84 -14.32 -2.57 6.25
C ASN A 84 -13.18 -3.53 5.91
N SER A 85 -11.94 -3.06 5.98
CA SER A 85 -10.77 -3.94 5.85
C SER A 85 -10.41 -4.55 7.21
N LEU A 86 -9.84 -5.76 7.19
CA LEU A 86 -9.21 -6.38 8.35
C LEU A 86 -7.92 -5.66 8.78
N TYR A 87 -7.45 -4.74 7.95
CA TYR A 87 -6.20 -4.01 8.12
C TYR A 87 -6.45 -2.51 8.10
N ALA A 88 -5.63 -1.77 8.85
CA ALA A 88 -5.68 -0.32 8.85
C ALA A 88 -4.32 0.31 8.58
N LEU A 89 -4.34 1.47 7.94
CA LEU A 89 -3.19 2.38 7.91
C LEU A 89 -2.99 3.04 9.28
N ARG A 90 -1.77 2.91 9.81
CA ARG A 90 -1.24 3.67 10.94
C ARG A 90 -0.93 5.09 10.49
N GLU A 91 -1.91 5.98 10.64
CA GLU A 91 -1.88 7.32 10.04
C GLU A 91 -0.68 8.17 10.49
N GLY A 92 -0.25 8.04 11.75
CA GLY A 92 0.96 8.71 12.25
C GLY A 92 2.21 8.25 11.50
N ALA A 93 2.48 6.95 11.48
CA ALA A 93 3.62 6.38 10.78
C ALA A 93 3.58 6.67 9.26
N PHE A 94 2.40 6.62 8.66
CA PHE A 94 2.19 6.92 7.24
C PHE A 94 2.53 8.39 6.92
N ARG A 95 2.02 9.34 7.72
CA ARG A 95 2.32 10.77 7.55
C ARG A 95 3.80 11.07 7.81
N ASP A 96 4.37 10.49 8.85
CA ASP A 96 5.79 10.68 9.19
C ASP A 96 6.71 10.11 8.11
N ALA A 97 6.27 9.11 7.34
CA ALA A 97 7.01 8.58 6.19
C ALA A 97 7.09 9.55 5.01
N ARG A 98 6.21 10.58 4.96
CA ARG A 98 6.12 11.58 3.89
C ARG A 98 6.18 10.97 2.48
N PRO A 99 5.33 9.98 2.14
CA PRO A 99 5.39 9.30 0.85
C PRO A 99 5.16 10.25 -0.32
N THR A 100 5.92 10.04 -1.39
CA THR A 100 5.65 10.61 -2.73
C THR A 100 4.95 9.61 -3.63
N HIS A 101 5.12 8.31 -3.36
CA HIS A 101 4.52 7.21 -4.10
C HIS A 101 3.94 6.21 -3.10
N VAL A 102 2.68 5.84 -3.31
CA VAL A 102 1.98 4.83 -2.51
C VAL A 102 1.61 3.70 -3.45
N LEU A 103 2.19 2.52 -3.22
CA LEU A 103 1.90 1.31 -3.96
C LEU A 103 0.85 0.51 -3.20
N THR A 104 -0.23 0.16 -3.88
CA THR A 104 -1.33 -0.64 -3.34
C THR A 104 -1.85 -1.60 -4.41
N GLN A 105 -2.88 -2.35 -4.08
CA GLN A 105 -3.55 -3.26 -5.00
C GLN A 105 -5.04 -3.31 -4.65
N SER A 106 -5.92 -3.36 -5.65
CA SER A 106 -7.38 -3.42 -5.48
C SER A 106 -7.98 -4.78 -5.87
N LEU A 107 -7.23 -5.89 -5.67
CA LEU A 107 -7.71 -7.23 -6.03
C LEU A 107 -8.64 -7.87 -4.99
N CYS A 108 -8.57 -7.45 -3.73
CA CYS A 108 -9.39 -7.97 -2.65
C CYS A 108 -9.68 -6.87 -1.62
N ASP A 109 -10.96 -6.62 -1.34
CA ASP A 109 -11.38 -5.53 -0.45
C ASP A 109 -11.09 -5.79 1.04
N VAL A 110 -10.72 -7.03 1.40
CA VAL A 110 -10.52 -7.44 2.80
C VAL A 110 -9.14 -8.01 3.11
N CYS A 111 -8.40 -8.45 2.08
CA CYS A 111 -7.11 -9.11 2.24
C CYS A 111 -5.95 -8.11 2.44
N ALA A 112 -6.18 -6.83 2.12
CA ALA A 112 -5.28 -5.72 2.34
C ALA A 112 -6.10 -4.49 2.76
N VAL A 113 -5.44 -3.36 3.01
CA VAL A 113 -6.16 -2.09 3.24
C VAL A 113 -6.95 -1.76 1.98
N ASN A 114 -8.27 -1.60 2.12
CA ASN A 114 -9.18 -1.34 1.01
C ASN A 114 -8.76 -0.10 0.19
N PHE A 115 -8.84 -0.18 -1.14
CA PHE A 115 -8.36 0.87 -2.03
C PHE A 115 -9.01 2.23 -1.79
N GLU A 116 -10.34 2.29 -1.60
CA GLU A 116 -11.05 3.55 -1.34
C GLU A 116 -10.66 4.13 0.02
N GLN A 117 -10.39 3.28 1.02
CA GLN A 117 -9.86 3.72 2.30
C GLN A 117 -8.44 4.29 2.15
N VAL A 118 -7.57 3.64 1.37
CA VAL A 118 -6.22 4.15 1.07
C VAL A 118 -6.32 5.50 0.38
N LYS A 119 -7.12 5.61 -0.68
CA LYS A 119 -7.33 6.85 -1.45
C LYS A 119 -7.83 7.98 -0.56
N SER A 120 -8.86 7.73 0.24
CA SER A 120 -9.39 8.71 1.20
C SER A 120 -8.33 9.16 2.21
N LYS A 121 -7.57 8.23 2.78
CA LYS A 121 -6.49 8.53 3.72
C LYS A 121 -5.35 9.31 3.06
N CYS A 122 -4.94 8.96 1.84
CA CYS A 122 -3.92 9.72 1.09
C CYS A 122 -4.37 11.16 0.84
N SER A 123 -5.59 11.37 0.34
CA SER A 123 -6.14 12.72 0.10
C SER A 123 -6.18 13.58 1.36
N ARG A 124 -6.42 12.98 2.54
CA ARG A 124 -6.47 13.70 3.81
C ARG A 124 -5.09 13.90 4.44
N LEU A 125 -4.23 12.88 4.43
CA LEU A 125 -2.96 12.87 5.17
C LEU A 125 -1.81 13.50 4.38
N LEU A 126 -1.91 13.55 3.05
CA LEU A 126 -0.92 14.11 2.13
C LEU A 126 -1.48 15.35 1.41
N ALA A 127 -2.47 16.03 1.97
CA ALA A 127 -3.14 17.16 1.32
C ALA A 127 -2.18 18.29 0.92
N ASP A 128 -1.09 18.44 1.66
CA ASP A 128 -0.11 19.52 1.49
C ASP A 128 1.08 19.15 0.57
N ASP A 129 1.26 17.87 0.24
CA ASP A 129 2.41 17.36 -0.53
C ASP A 129 1.92 16.59 -1.79
N PRO A 130 2.56 16.76 -2.96
CA PRO A 130 2.19 15.98 -4.15
C PRO A 130 2.51 14.49 -3.93
N TYR A 131 1.57 13.62 -4.30
CA TYR A 131 1.76 12.17 -4.22
C TYR A 131 1.18 11.45 -5.44
N LYS A 132 1.67 10.24 -5.70
CA LYS A 132 1.10 9.30 -6.66
C LYS A 132 0.60 8.06 -5.94
N LEU A 133 -0.69 7.75 -6.12
CA LEU A 133 -1.28 6.48 -5.70
C LEU A 133 -1.32 5.54 -6.91
N LEU A 134 -0.62 4.42 -6.80
CA LEU A 134 -0.49 3.42 -7.87
C LEU A 134 -1.12 2.11 -7.39
N SER A 135 -2.18 1.67 -8.07
CA SER A 135 -2.72 0.32 -7.91
C SER A 135 -2.02 -0.60 -8.90
N VAL A 136 -1.39 -1.66 -8.40
CA VAL A 136 -0.67 -2.65 -9.21
C VAL A 136 -1.49 -3.93 -9.26
N GLU A 137 -2.03 -4.25 -10.44
CA GLU A 137 -3.04 -5.32 -10.61
C GLU A 137 -2.64 -6.32 -11.71
N PRO A 138 -1.52 -7.06 -11.55
CA PRO A 138 -1.13 -8.08 -12.51
C PRO A 138 -2.23 -9.15 -12.63
N GLN A 139 -2.64 -9.42 -13.86
CA GLN A 139 -3.60 -10.42 -14.29
C GLN A 139 -2.92 -11.65 -14.90
N THR A 140 -1.69 -11.51 -15.39
CA THR A 140 -0.92 -12.59 -16.01
C THR A 140 0.55 -12.59 -15.60
N LEU A 141 1.22 -13.73 -15.75
CA LEU A 141 2.68 -13.85 -15.54
C LEU A 141 3.50 -13.05 -16.57
N ARG A 142 2.88 -12.61 -17.67
CA ARG A 142 3.49 -11.81 -18.74
C ARG A 142 3.09 -10.33 -18.64
N ASP A 143 2.64 -9.90 -17.48
CA ASP A 143 2.37 -8.48 -17.26
C ASP A 143 3.69 -7.79 -16.94
N ASP A 144 4.58 -7.71 -17.94
CA ASP A 144 5.80 -6.91 -17.97
C ASP A 144 5.55 -5.63 -18.79
N ALA A 145 5.00 -4.60 -18.14
CA ALA A 145 4.82 -3.26 -18.73
C ALA A 145 5.36 -2.17 -17.79
#